data_AF-A0A7C1URI4-F1
#
_entry.id   AF-A0A7C1URI4-F1
#
_cell.length_a   1.000
_cell.length_b   1.000
_cell.length_c   1.000
_cell.angle_alpha   90.00
_cell.angle_beta   90.00
_cell.angle_gamma   90.00
#
_symmetry.space_group_name_H-M   'P 1'
#
loop_
_entity.id
_entity.type
_entity.pdbx_description
1 polymer ?
#
loop_
_entity_poly.entity_id
_entity_poly.type
_entity_poly.pdbx_seq_one_letter_code
_entity_poly.pdbx_strand_id
1 'polypeptide(L)'
;MPGGAWFVTLHVREAGFFDEDVSTNHNRHRNARIEDYMLAIEEITGRGGWVIRIGDPSMTPLPEMERVIDYANGDFRRDWMDLFCVAEGRFYFGMPSGPSSVAVNFGVPTLGTNWFPLGPWPYSEGDIFLHKLFRSKDDGRILSIEDSLKPPFFCSLEPLFFEAQGIEILDNTPDEIRDGVIEMFDALDGKAVYSDEEQAAQDRYRVLADPYHVGLSPRLARDFLAAHPELIGGKAGRRP
;
A
#
# COMPACT_ATOMS: atom_id res chain seq x y z
N MET A 1 -20.65 11.11 12.17
CA MET A 1 -19.65 10.77 13.22
C MET A 1 -19.86 11.69 14.42
N PRO A 2 -19.57 11.25 15.66
CA PRO A 2 -19.62 12.10 16.84
C PRO A 2 -18.63 13.27 16.77
N GLY A 3 -18.88 14.35 17.52
CA GLY A 3 -17.92 15.45 17.65
C GLY A 3 -16.61 14.98 18.30
N GLY A 4 -15.46 15.38 17.74
CA GLY A 4 -14.14 14.95 18.19
C GLY A 4 -13.67 13.59 17.65
N ALA A 5 -14.46 12.95 16.79
CA ALA A 5 -14.02 11.75 16.07
C ALA A 5 -12.89 12.08 15.07
N TRP A 6 -12.01 11.12 14.85
CA TRP A 6 -11.01 11.15 13.79
C TRP A 6 -11.22 9.95 12.86
N PHE A 7 -10.75 10.06 11.62
CA PHE A 7 -10.93 9.03 10.62
C PHE A 7 -9.69 8.84 9.75
N VAL A 8 -9.61 7.67 9.12
CA VAL A 8 -8.63 7.31 8.09
C VAL A 8 -9.38 7.15 6.78
N THR A 9 -8.81 7.71 5.71
CA THR A 9 -9.39 7.57 4.37
C THR A 9 -8.77 6.38 3.68
N LEU A 10 -9.60 5.39 3.37
CA LEU A 10 -9.21 4.16 2.70
C LEU A 10 -9.57 4.22 1.21
N HIS A 11 -8.63 3.85 0.34
CA HIS A 11 -8.90 3.62 -1.07
C HIS A 11 -8.24 2.33 -1.57
N VAL A 12 -9.08 1.35 -1.92
CA VAL A 12 -8.66 0.08 -2.52
C VAL A 12 -9.30 -0.03 -3.90
N ARG A 13 -8.49 0.17 -4.94
CA ARG A 13 -8.89 0.03 -6.35
C ARG A 13 -9.24 -1.44 -6.67
N GLU A 14 -10.36 -1.60 -7.36
CA GLU A 14 -10.82 -2.87 -7.93
C GLU A 14 -11.00 -2.75 -9.47
N ALA A 15 -11.18 -3.88 -10.14
CA ALA A 15 -11.22 -3.97 -11.61
C ALA A 15 -12.41 -3.24 -12.28
N GLY A 16 -13.47 -2.88 -11.53
CA GLY A 16 -14.65 -2.18 -12.08
C GLY A 16 -14.36 -0.78 -12.64
N PHE A 17 -13.21 -0.19 -12.28
CA PHE A 17 -12.77 1.09 -12.80
C PHE A 17 -12.29 0.96 -14.26
N PHE A 18 -13.18 1.26 -15.22
CA PHE A 18 -13.03 1.29 -16.70
C PHE A 18 -13.61 0.13 -17.55
N ASP A 19 -14.55 -0.68 -17.06
CA ASP A 19 -15.19 -1.75 -17.88
C ASP A 19 -14.12 -2.71 -18.49
N GLU A 20 -13.07 -3.00 -17.70
CA GLU A 20 -11.84 -3.64 -18.16
C GLU A 20 -11.98 -5.18 -18.16
N ASP A 21 -11.67 -5.84 -19.29
CA ASP A 21 -11.61 -7.32 -19.37
C ASP A 21 -10.51 -7.86 -18.46
N VAL A 22 -10.92 -8.58 -17.40
CA VAL A 22 -10.07 -9.12 -16.33
C VAL A 22 -8.88 -9.94 -16.86
N SER A 23 -9.02 -10.55 -18.05
CA SER A 23 -7.99 -11.42 -18.63
C SER A 23 -6.85 -10.67 -19.34
N THR A 24 -7.10 -9.45 -19.83
CA THR A 24 -6.16 -8.68 -20.67
C THR A 24 -5.82 -7.30 -20.10
N ASN A 25 -6.37 -6.97 -18.93
CA ASN A 25 -6.29 -5.65 -18.34
C ASN A 25 -4.88 -5.26 -17.87
N HIS A 26 -4.29 -4.26 -18.53
CA HIS A 26 -3.05 -3.57 -18.16
C HIS A 26 -2.91 -3.19 -16.68
N ASN A 27 -4.03 -2.92 -16.00
CA ASN A 27 -4.07 -2.49 -14.62
C ASN A 27 -4.36 -3.62 -13.61
N ARG A 28 -4.41 -4.90 -14.00
CA ARG A 28 -4.78 -5.99 -13.06
C ARG A 28 -3.89 -6.02 -11.81
N HIS A 29 -2.59 -5.78 -12.00
CA HIS A 29 -1.59 -5.74 -10.92
C HIS A 29 -1.63 -4.46 -10.08
N ARG A 30 -2.52 -3.51 -10.37
CA ARG A 30 -2.77 -2.30 -9.57
C ARG A 30 -4.01 -2.43 -8.70
N ASN A 31 -4.74 -3.54 -8.81
CA ASN A 31 -5.88 -3.84 -7.95
C ASN A 31 -5.43 -4.63 -6.72
N ALA A 32 -6.30 -4.64 -5.73
CA ALA A 32 -6.22 -5.52 -4.58
C ALA A 32 -7.63 -5.93 -4.16
N ARG A 33 -7.71 -6.93 -3.29
CA ARG A 33 -8.95 -7.42 -2.73
C ARG A 33 -9.28 -6.63 -1.47
N ILE A 34 -10.50 -6.11 -1.34
CA ILE A 34 -10.90 -5.35 -0.15
C ILE A 34 -10.90 -6.24 1.10
N GLU A 35 -11.13 -7.55 0.96
CA GLU A 35 -11.14 -8.48 2.09
C GLU A 35 -9.77 -8.59 2.78
N ASP A 36 -8.69 -8.31 2.06
CA ASP A 36 -7.34 -8.34 2.64
C ASP A 36 -7.08 -7.15 3.58
N TYR A 37 -7.96 -6.13 3.56
CA TYR A 37 -7.83 -4.92 4.39
C TYR A 37 -8.64 -5.01 5.70
N MET A 38 -9.39 -6.09 5.92
CA MET A 38 -10.31 -6.20 7.06
C MET A 38 -9.59 -6.12 8.41
N LEU A 39 -8.43 -6.80 8.55
CA LEU A 39 -7.63 -6.72 9.79
C LEU A 39 -7.12 -5.31 10.07
N ALA A 40 -6.78 -4.55 9.03
CA ALA A 40 -6.35 -3.17 9.16
C ALA A 40 -7.52 -2.22 9.50
N ILE A 41 -8.71 -2.47 8.92
CA ILE A 41 -9.94 -1.74 9.28
C ILE A 41 -10.30 -2.00 10.75
N GLU A 42 -10.23 -3.25 11.20
CA GLU A 42 -10.44 -3.64 12.59
C GLU A 42 -9.44 -2.97 13.54
N GLU A 43 -8.16 -2.88 13.15
CA GLU A 43 -7.13 -2.19 13.93
C GLU A 43 -7.44 -0.69 14.08
N ILE A 44 -7.85 -0.01 13.00
CA ILE A 44 -8.23 1.41 13.04
C ILE A 44 -9.46 1.63 13.92
N THR A 45 -10.50 0.80 13.74
CA THR A 45 -11.77 0.95 14.48
C THR A 45 -11.64 0.53 15.93
N GLY A 46 -10.79 -0.45 16.25
CA GLY A 46 -10.42 -0.86 17.61
C GLY A 46 -9.70 0.24 18.39
N ARG A 47 -8.99 1.14 17.71
CA ARG A 47 -8.41 2.37 18.29
C ARG A 47 -9.42 3.50 18.50
N GLY A 48 -10.69 3.26 18.18
CA GLY A 48 -11.77 4.25 18.23
C GLY A 48 -11.85 5.16 17.01
N GLY A 49 -11.03 4.91 15.98
CA GLY A 49 -11.05 5.64 14.72
C GLY A 49 -12.21 5.23 13.81
N TRP A 50 -12.50 6.07 12.84
CA TRP A 50 -13.40 5.73 11.74
C TRP A 50 -12.62 5.40 10.47
N VAL A 51 -13.15 4.51 9.65
CA VAL A 51 -12.66 4.29 8.28
C VAL A 51 -13.70 4.82 7.32
N ILE A 52 -13.28 5.71 6.42
CA ILE A 52 -14.11 6.16 5.31
C ILE A 52 -13.50 5.60 4.03
N ARG A 53 -14.18 4.63 3.41
CA ARG A 53 -13.74 4.06 2.14
C ARG A 53 -14.27 4.90 0.98
N ILE A 54 -13.37 5.59 0.30
CA ILE A 54 -13.68 6.33 -0.93
C ILE A 54 -13.44 5.45 -2.15
N GLY A 55 -13.94 5.88 -3.32
CA GLY A 55 -13.76 5.15 -4.57
C GLY A 55 -14.95 5.25 -5.51
N ASP A 56 -15.05 4.23 -6.37
CA ASP A 56 -16.07 4.14 -7.42
C ASP A 56 -17.26 3.28 -6.95
N PRO A 57 -18.51 3.64 -7.29
CA PRO A 57 -19.70 2.86 -6.92
C PRO A 57 -19.74 1.42 -7.45
N SER A 58 -18.92 1.08 -8.45
CA SER A 58 -18.80 -0.29 -8.98
C SER A 58 -17.93 -1.22 -8.13
N MET A 59 -17.22 -0.68 -7.13
CA MET A 59 -16.41 -1.49 -6.22
C MET A 59 -17.27 -2.41 -5.36
N THR A 60 -16.71 -3.54 -4.93
CA THR A 60 -17.38 -4.50 -4.05
C THR A 60 -17.77 -3.83 -2.73
N PRO A 61 -19.05 -3.82 -2.32
CA PRO A 61 -19.46 -3.20 -1.07
C PRO A 61 -18.80 -3.85 0.15
N LEU A 62 -18.44 -3.04 1.14
CA LEU A 62 -18.03 -3.51 2.45
C LEU A 62 -19.22 -4.07 3.24
N PRO A 63 -19.01 -5.06 4.10
CA PRO A 63 -20.02 -5.43 5.09
C PRO A 63 -20.29 -4.27 6.05
N GLU A 64 -21.49 -4.23 6.63
CA GLU A 64 -21.80 -3.25 7.67
C GLU A 64 -20.94 -3.51 8.91
N MET A 65 -20.22 -2.47 9.36
CA MET A 65 -19.29 -2.54 10.48
C MET A 65 -19.36 -1.27 11.32
N GLU A 66 -19.16 -1.40 12.63
CA GLU A 66 -19.08 -0.24 13.52
C GLU A 66 -17.89 0.65 13.13
N ARG A 67 -18.12 1.97 13.07
CA ARG A 67 -17.10 2.98 12.70
C ARG A 67 -16.56 2.86 11.26
N VAL A 68 -17.23 2.15 10.37
CA VAL A 68 -16.88 2.10 8.95
C VAL A 68 -17.97 2.79 8.13
N ILE A 69 -17.55 3.64 7.20
CA ILE A 69 -18.43 4.29 6.22
C ILE A 69 -17.94 3.88 4.83
N ASP A 70 -18.72 3.03 4.17
CA ASP A 70 -18.49 2.68 2.76
C ASP A 70 -19.04 3.78 1.86
N TYR A 71 -18.27 4.87 1.75
CA TYR A 71 -18.68 6.06 1.02
C TYR A 71 -18.77 5.83 -0.49
N ALA A 72 -17.89 4.99 -1.05
CA ALA A 72 -17.89 4.63 -2.46
C ALA A 72 -19.24 4.08 -2.93
N ASN A 73 -19.87 3.22 -2.13
CA ASN A 73 -21.13 2.56 -2.44
C ASN A 73 -22.37 3.27 -1.83
N GLY A 74 -22.20 4.42 -1.18
CA GLY A 74 -23.30 5.15 -0.53
C GLY A 74 -24.03 6.15 -1.44
N ASP A 75 -25.35 6.29 -1.27
CA ASP A 75 -26.20 7.22 -2.04
C ASP A 75 -25.81 8.71 -1.92
N PHE A 76 -25.06 9.04 -0.87
CA PHE A 76 -24.58 10.39 -0.57
C PHE A 76 -23.23 10.72 -1.22
N ARG A 77 -22.69 9.83 -2.08
CA ARG A 77 -21.44 10.07 -2.82
C ARG A 77 -21.51 11.29 -3.72
N ARG A 78 -20.46 12.11 -3.69
CA ARG A 78 -20.15 13.33 -4.43
C ARG A 78 -18.63 13.40 -4.62
N ASP A 79 -18.19 13.70 -5.84
CA ASP A 79 -16.76 13.62 -6.20
C ASP A 79 -15.87 14.54 -5.36
N TRP A 80 -16.34 15.74 -5.00
CA TRP A 80 -15.55 16.67 -4.19
C TRP A 80 -15.26 16.15 -2.77
N MET A 81 -16.12 15.27 -2.23
CA MET A 81 -15.91 14.72 -0.89
C MET A 81 -14.76 13.71 -0.88
N ASP A 82 -14.46 13.06 -2.01
CA ASP A 82 -13.28 12.18 -2.10
C ASP A 82 -12.02 13.00 -1.76
N LEU A 83 -11.94 14.25 -2.24
CA LEU A 83 -10.86 15.19 -1.91
C LEU A 83 -10.89 15.58 -0.42
N PHE A 84 -12.07 15.93 0.10
CA PHE A 84 -12.24 16.31 1.50
C PHE A 84 -11.81 15.18 2.45
N CYS A 85 -12.27 13.96 2.20
CA CYS A 85 -11.90 12.80 2.99
C CYS A 85 -10.39 12.59 2.98
N VAL A 86 -9.73 12.68 1.82
CA VAL A 86 -8.26 12.56 1.77
C VAL A 86 -7.59 13.67 2.57
N ALA A 87 -8.00 14.94 2.38
CA ALA A 87 -7.36 16.10 3.00
C ALA A 87 -7.51 16.18 4.53
N GLU A 88 -8.65 15.74 5.06
CA GLU A 88 -8.98 15.86 6.50
C GLU A 88 -8.77 14.55 7.27
N GLY A 89 -8.46 13.46 6.57
CA GLY A 89 -8.13 12.19 7.18
C GLY A 89 -6.83 12.27 7.96
N ARG A 90 -6.71 11.46 9.02
CA ARG A 90 -5.49 11.38 9.84
C ARG A 90 -4.27 10.92 9.04
N PHE A 91 -4.51 10.05 8.06
CA PHE A 91 -3.61 9.69 6.97
C PHE A 91 -4.43 9.10 5.82
N TYR A 92 -3.85 9.09 4.62
CA TYR A 92 -4.36 8.34 3.49
C TYR A 92 -3.85 6.90 3.55
N PHE A 93 -4.75 5.93 3.38
CA PHE A 93 -4.46 4.52 3.40
C PHE A 93 -4.89 3.88 2.07
N GLY A 94 -3.96 3.35 1.29
CA GLY A 94 -4.32 2.69 0.05
C GLY A 94 -3.21 2.58 -0.97
N MET A 95 -3.61 2.43 -2.23
CA MET A 95 -2.73 2.10 -3.36
C MET A 95 -2.33 3.34 -4.19
N PRO A 96 -1.28 3.26 -5.03
CA PRO A 96 -0.89 4.32 -5.94
C PRO A 96 -1.96 4.58 -7.01
N SER A 97 -2.71 5.66 -6.82
CA SER A 97 -3.90 6.02 -7.59
C SER A 97 -4.16 7.53 -7.55
N GLY A 98 -5.22 8.01 -8.21
CA GLY A 98 -5.59 9.43 -8.15
C GLY A 98 -5.69 9.97 -6.71
N PRO A 99 -6.40 9.30 -5.80
CA PRO A 99 -6.49 9.70 -4.40
C PRO A 99 -5.15 9.84 -3.66
N SER A 100 -4.15 8.98 -3.93
CA SER A 100 -2.84 9.12 -3.29
C SER A 100 -2.14 10.43 -3.72
N SER A 101 -2.34 10.88 -4.96
CA SER A 101 -1.82 12.18 -5.39
C SER A 101 -2.48 13.34 -4.64
N VAL A 102 -3.75 13.21 -4.25
CA VAL A 102 -4.44 14.23 -3.43
C VAL A 102 -3.78 14.33 -2.05
N ALA A 103 -3.48 13.20 -1.41
CA ALA A 103 -2.83 13.17 -0.10
C ALA A 103 -1.51 13.98 -0.11
N VAL A 104 -0.69 13.75 -1.13
CA VAL A 104 0.57 14.50 -1.36
C VAL A 104 0.34 16.00 -1.48
N ASN A 105 -0.67 16.42 -2.25
CA ASN A 105 -0.96 17.85 -2.46
C ASN A 105 -1.43 18.56 -1.17
N PHE A 106 -2.04 17.83 -0.23
CA PHE A 106 -2.48 18.37 1.06
C PHE A 106 -1.48 18.14 2.19
N GLY A 107 -0.34 17.48 1.93
CA GLY A 107 0.63 17.12 2.96
C GLY A 107 0.10 16.11 3.98
N VAL A 108 -0.85 15.28 3.57
CA VAL A 108 -1.43 14.22 4.42
C VAL A 108 -0.51 13.00 4.37
N PRO A 109 -0.05 12.48 5.52
CA PRO A 109 0.77 11.26 5.57
C PRO A 109 0.10 10.10 4.85
N THR A 110 0.88 9.28 4.15
CA THR A 110 0.39 8.15 3.37
C THR A 110 0.93 6.83 3.89
N LEU A 111 0.01 5.88 4.14
CA LEU A 111 0.30 4.46 4.22
C LEU A 111 -0.03 3.83 2.85
N GLY A 112 1.02 3.62 2.05
CA GLY A 112 0.92 2.99 0.74
C GLY A 112 0.93 1.46 0.85
N THR A 113 -0.10 0.78 0.39
CA THR A 113 -0.11 -0.69 0.34
C THR A 113 -0.22 -1.19 -1.08
N ASN A 114 0.17 -2.44 -1.30
CA ASN A 114 0.11 -3.08 -2.61
C ASN A 114 0.75 -2.20 -3.69
N TRP A 115 1.83 -1.50 -3.33
CA TRP A 115 2.41 -0.47 -4.16
C TRP A 115 2.98 -1.07 -5.44
N PHE A 116 2.43 -0.66 -6.58
CA PHE A 116 2.77 -1.16 -7.91
C PHE A 116 2.33 -0.16 -8.99
N PRO A 117 3.10 0.06 -10.08
CA PRO A 117 4.37 -0.58 -10.42
C PRO A 117 5.54 -0.11 -9.53
N LEU A 118 6.66 -0.83 -9.57
CA LEU A 118 7.89 -0.44 -8.86
C LEU A 118 8.67 0.61 -9.66
N GLY A 119 9.31 1.56 -8.96
CA GLY A 119 10.07 2.66 -9.56
C GLY A 119 9.50 4.05 -9.23
N PRO A 120 8.19 4.28 -9.39
CA PRO A 120 7.52 5.45 -8.84
C PRO A 120 7.19 5.17 -7.37
N TRP A 121 7.85 5.84 -6.44
CA TRP A 121 7.67 5.65 -5.00
C TRP A 121 6.69 6.69 -4.41
N PRO A 122 6.16 6.47 -3.19
CA PRO A 122 5.51 7.53 -2.44
C PRO A 122 6.43 8.75 -2.28
N TYR A 123 5.83 9.93 -2.12
CA TYR A 123 6.51 11.19 -2.42
C TYR A 123 7.08 11.88 -1.19
N SER A 124 6.52 11.62 0.00
CA SER A 124 6.73 12.49 1.16
C SER A 124 7.55 11.84 2.27
N GLU A 125 8.31 12.67 2.98
CA GLU A 125 8.92 12.29 4.25
C GLU A 125 7.81 12.03 5.28
N GLY A 126 7.88 10.90 5.98
CA GLY A 126 6.82 10.43 6.88
C GLY A 126 5.83 9.44 6.26
N ASP A 127 5.86 9.26 4.93
CA ASP A 127 5.11 8.18 4.29
C ASP A 127 5.73 6.81 4.63
N ILE A 128 4.87 5.83 4.87
CA ILE A 128 5.23 4.42 5.02
C ILE A 128 4.59 3.66 3.88
N PHE A 129 5.29 2.66 3.32
CA PHE A 129 4.71 1.84 2.27
C PHE A 129 5.13 0.38 2.31
N LEU A 130 4.33 -0.43 1.63
CA LEU A 130 4.53 -1.83 1.32
C LEU A 130 4.27 -2.00 -0.19
N HIS A 131 5.21 -2.62 -0.89
CA HIS A 131 5.09 -2.86 -2.32
C HIS A 131 4.73 -4.32 -2.61
N LYS A 132 4.18 -4.58 -3.79
CA LYS A 132 3.95 -5.94 -4.26
C LYS A 132 5.30 -6.65 -4.49
N LEU A 133 5.37 -7.94 -4.16
CA LEU A 133 6.59 -8.73 -4.32
C LEU A 133 6.63 -9.38 -5.70
N PHE A 134 7.83 -9.52 -6.26
CA PHE A 134 8.02 -10.26 -7.52
C PHE A 134 8.56 -11.64 -7.18
N ARG A 135 7.81 -12.69 -7.55
CA ARG A 135 8.18 -14.09 -7.36
C ARG A 135 8.50 -14.73 -8.70
N SER A 136 9.66 -15.36 -8.81
CA SER A 136 10.00 -16.21 -9.94
C SER A 136 9.13 -17.47 -9.93
N LYS A 137 8.48 -17.76 -11.06
CA LYS A 137 7.67 -18.99 -11.25
C LYS A 137 8.55 -20.22 -11.46
N ASP A 138 9.81 -20.04 -11.86
CA ASP A 138 10.73 -21.14 -12.15
C ASP A 138 11.20 -21.84 -10.88
N ASP A 139 11.51 -21.07 -9.84
CA ASP A 139 12.10 -21.56 -8.59
C ASP A 139 11.35 -21.12 -7.31
N GLY A 140 10.29 -20.31 -7.44
CA GLY A 140 9.49 -19.80 -6.32
C GLY A 140 10.17 -18.71 -5.51
N ARG A 141 11.37 -18.25 -5.91
CA ARG A 141 12.14 -17.23 -5.18
C ARG A 141 11.51 -15.86 -5.30
N ILE A 142 11.43 -15.14 -4.18
CA ILE A 142 11.17 -13.70 -4.18
C ILE A 142 12.43 -12.96 -4.64
N LEU A 143 12.28 -12.08 -5.62
CA LEU A 143 13.36 -11.26 -6.17
C LEU A 143 13.80 -10.20 -5.15
N SER A 144 15.08 -9.84 -5.20
CA SER A 144 15.57 -8.66 -4.46
C SER A 144 14.94 -7.39 -5.01
N ILE A 145 14.93 -6.29 -4.23
CA ILE A 145 14.43 -5.01 -4.74
C ILE A 145 15.29 -4.51 -5.91
N GLU A 146 16.59 -4.76 -5.85
CA GLU A 146 17.52 -4.40 -6.92
C GLU A 146 17.18 -5.13 -8.23
N ASP A 147 16.90 -6.43 -8.17
CA ASP A 147 16.50 -7.21 -9.35
C ASP A 147 15.12 -6.79 -9.87
N SER A 148 14.21 -6.45 -8.97
CA SER A 148 12.84 -6.00 -9.31
C SER A 148 12.81 -4.63 -9.98
N LEU A 149 13.89 -3.85 -9.87
CA LEU A 149 14.05 -2.51 -10.44
C LEU A 149 15.03 -2.44 -11.62
N LYS A 150 15.62 -3.57 -12.04
CA LYS A 150 16.43 -3.61 -13.26
C LYS A 150 15.53 -3.62 -14.50
N PRO A 151 15.94 -3.01 -15.63
CA PRO A 151 15.29 -3.28 -16.90
C PRO A 151 15.27 -4.79 -17.19
N PRO A 152 14.14 -5.36 -17.66
CA PRO A 152 12.96 -4.68 -18.18
C PRO A 152 11.83 -4.43 -17.15
N PHE A 153 12.04 -4.66 -15.86
CA PHE A 153 10.98 -4.59 -14.84
C PHE A 153 10.68 -3.18 -14.31
N PHE A 154 11.66 -2.28 -14.32
CA PHE A 154 11.51 -0.91 -13.84
C PHE A 154 10.32 -0.19 -14.51
N CYS A 155 9.38 0.33 -13.70
CA CYS A 155 8.14 0.98 -14.14
C CYS A 155 7.26 0.12 -15.08
N SER A 156 7.49 -1.19 -15.18
CA SER A 156 6.66 -2.05 -16.00
C SER A 156 5.34 -2.33 -15.28
N LEU A 157 4.25 -2.23 -16.05
CA LEU A 157 2.88 -2.43 -15.58
C LEU A 157 2.14 -3.51 -16.39
N GLU A 158 2.69 -3.90 -17.55
CA GLU A 158 2.04 -4.81 -18.48
C GLU A 158 1.94 -6.23 -17.91
N PRO A 159 0.73 -6.75 -17.63
CA PRO A 159 0.62 -8.04 -16.98
C PRO A 159 1.06 -9.23 -17.82
N LEU A 160 0.86 -9.19 -19.14
CA LEU A 160 1.34 -10.24 -20.05
C LEU A 160 2.87 -10.25 -20.13
N PHE A 161 3.51 -9.10 -19.91
CA PHE A 161 4.96 -9.01 -19.85
C PHE A 161 5.50 -9.76 -18.63
N PHE A 162 4.94 -9.56 -17.43
CA PHE A 162 5.37 -10.31 -16.25
C PHE A 162 5.15 -11.82 -16.42
N GLU A 163 4.03 -12.20 -17.03
CA GLU A 163 3.76 -13.60 -17.34
C GLU A 163 4.78 -14.20 -18.31
N ALA A 164 5.13 -13.48 -19.38
CA ALA A 164 6.16 -13.88 -20.33
C ALA A 164 7.58 -13.91 -19.72
N GLN A 165 7.84 -13.12 -18.68
CA GLN A 165 9.09 -13.15 -17.92
C GLN A 165 9.10 -14.22 -16.81
N GLY A 166 8.04 -15.02 -16.67
CA GLY A 166 7.95 -16.01 -15.59
C GLY A 166 7.88 -15.38 -14.20
N ILE A 167 7.35 -14.17 -14.09
CA ILE A 167 7.19 -13.45 -12.82
C ILE A 167 5.72 -13.45 -12.39
N GLU A 168 5.51 -13.78 -11.12
CA GLU A 168 4.26 -13.63 -10.41
C GLU A 168 4.35 -12.42 -9.48
N ILE A 169 3.31 -11.59 -9.50
CA ILE A 169 3.20 -10.41 -8.64
C ILE A 169 2.34 -10.80 -7.44
N LEU A 170 2.87 -10.60 -6.24
CA LEU A 170 2.18 -10.97 -5.00
C LEU A 170 1.67 -9.74 -4.27
N ASP A 171 0.42 -9.82 -3.85
CA ASP A 171 -0.22 -8.83 -3.00
C ASP A 171 0.35 -8.91 -1.57
N ASN A 172 0.27 -7.79 -0.86
CA ASN A 172 0.57 -7.80 0.57
C ASN A 172 -0.45 -8.63 1.32
N THR A 173 0.01 -9.37 2.33
CA THR A 173 -0.88 -10.17 3.16
C THR A 173 -1.72 -9.30 4.11
N PRO A 174 -2.87 -9.79 4.61
CA PRO A 174 -3.68 -9.04 5.57
C PRO A 174 -2.91 -8.64 6.83
N ASP A 175 -2.01 -9.50 7.31
CA ASP A 175 -1.13 -9.21 8.44
C ASP A 175 -0.13 -8.09 8.12
N GLU A 176 0.52 -8.11 6.96
CA GLU A 176 1.44 -7.04 6.53
C GLU A 176 0.73 -5.68 6.45
N ILE A 177 -0.50 -5.68 5.91
CA ILE A 177 -1.31 -4.46 5.79
C ILE A 177 -1.69 -3.93 7.18
N ARG A 178 -2.11 -4.81 8.11
CA ARG A 178 -2.39 -4.45 9.51
C ARG A 178 -1.15 -3.90 10.20
N ASP A 179 -0.01 -4.57 10.07
CA ASP A 179 1.23 -4.17 10.73
C ASP A 179 1.72 -2.80 10.22
N GLY A 180 1.53 -2.50 8.93
CA GLY A 180 1.76 -1.16 8.36
C GLY A 180 0.85 -0.08 8.97
N VAL A 181 -0.41 -0.39 9.26
CA VAL A 181 -1.32 0.53 9.98
C VAL A 181 -0.83 0.80 11.40
N ILE A 182 -0.36 -0.24 12.11
CA ILE A 182 0.20 -0.10 13.46
C ILE A 182 1.41 0.83 13.43
N GLU A 183 2.36 0.60 12.52
CA GLU A 183 3.56 1.43 12.36
C GLU A 183 3.21 2.88 12.00
N MET A 184 2.23 3.09 11.11
CA MET A 184 1.76 4.44 10.76
C MET A 184 1.21 5.18 11.98
N PHE A 185 0.38 4.53 12.81
CA PHE A 185 -0.08 5.17 14.05
C PHE A 185 1.05 5.46 15.02
N ASP A 186 1.99 4.52 15.19
CA ASP A 186 3.14 4.73 16.07
C ASP A 186 4.00 5.90 15.58
N ALA A 187 4.18 6.05 14.26
CA ALA A 187 4.89 7.18 13.68
C ALA A 187 4.16 8.52 13.93
N LEU A 188 2.85 8.58 13.66
CA LEU A 188 2.04 9.78 13.86
C LEU A 188 1.93 10.19 15.34
N ASP A 189 1.96 9.22 16.25
CA ASP A 189 1.94 9.45 17.70
C ASP A 189 3.33 9.76 18.29
N GLY A 190 4.40 9.74 17.47
CA GLY A 190 5.78 9.94 17.95
C GLY A 190 6.30 8.78 18.81
N LYS A 191 5.71 7.59 18.68
CA LYS A 191 6.04 6.37 19.42
C LYS A 191 6.87 5.38 18.60
N ALA A 192 7.03 5.60 17.30
CA ALA A 192 7.84 4.75 16.46
C ALA A 192 9.31 4.78 16.94
N VAL A 193 9.77 3.63 17.43
CA VAL A 193 11.16 3.39 17.80
C VAL A 193 11.70 2.31 16.90
N TYR A 194 12.82 2.60 16.24
CA TYR A 194 13.52 1.66 15.38
C TYR A 194 14.85 1.28 16.00
N SER A 195 15.18 -0.01 15.97
CA SER A 195 16.49 -0.49 16.39
C SER A 195 17.57 -0.12 15.37
N ASP A 196 18.84 -0.16 15.80
CA ASP A 196 19.98 0.05 14.89
C ASP A 196 19.99 -0.95 13.72
N GLU A 197 19.55 -2.20 13.98
CA GLU A 197 19.43 -3.24 12.96
C GLU A 197 18.34 -2.92 11.94
N GLU A 198 17.17 -2.49 12.41
CA GLU A 198 16.05 -2.07 11.54
C GLU A 198 16.41 -0.84 10.72
N GLN A 199 17.15 0.11 11.30
CA GLN A 199 17.62 1.29 10.59
C GLN A 199 18.66 0.92 9.52
N ALA A 200 19.59 0.02 9.83
CA ALA A 200 20.57 -0.49 8.87
C ALA A 200 19.90 -1.25 7.71
N ALA A 201 18.87 -2.07 7.99
CA ALA A 201 18.10 -2.76 6.97
C ALA A 201 17.36 -1.75 6.07
N GLN A 202 16.73 -0.74 6.67
CA GLN A 202 16.03 0.32 5.94
C GLN A 202 16.98 1.11 5.03
N ASP A 203 18.15 1.49 5.52
CA ASP A 203 19.13 2.24 4.74
C ASP A 203 19.68 1.40 3.58
N ARG A 204 19.91 0.10 3.81
CA ARG A 204 20.27 -0.83 2.74
C ARG A 204 19.18 -0.96 1.70
N TYR A 205 17.90 -1.06 2.11
CA TYR A 205 16.78 -1.08 1.18
C TYR A 205 16.75 0.20 0.34
N ARG A 206 16.88 1.38 0.96
CA ARG A 206 16.88 2.68 0.24
C ARG A 206 17.93 2.75 -0.85
N VAL A 207 19.16 2.29 -0.57
CA VAL A 207 20.23 2.26 -1.56
C VAL A 207 19.88 1.35 -2.74
N LEU A 208 19.34 0.16 -2.48
CA LEU A 208 18.99 -0.81 -3.51
C LEU A 208 17.73 -0.44 -4.30
N ALA A 209 16.81 0.30 -3.67
CA ALA A 209 15.56 0.75 -4.25
C ALA A 209 15.70 2.03 -5.10
N ASP A 210 16.88 2.66 -5.08
CA ASP A 210 17.18 3.91 -5.78
C ASP A 210 18.27 3.73 -6.84
N PRO A 211 18.01 2.97 -7.92
CA PRO A 211 19.01 2.65 -8.94
C PRO A 211 19.55 3.89 -9.69
N TYR A 212 18.89 5.05 -9.54
CA TYR A 212 19.25 6.30 -10.20
C TYR A 212 19.73 7.38 -9.22
N HIS A 213 19.88 7.06 -7.94
CA HIS A 213 20.40 7.96 -6.90
C HIS A 213 19.63 9.28 -6.80
N VAL A 214 18.31 9.24 -6.94
CA VAL A 214 17.41 10.41 -6.83
C VAL A 214 17.16 10.78 -5.36
N GLY A 215 17.27 9.81 -4.46
CA GLY A 215 16.91 9.91 -3.06
C GLY A 215 15.49 9.40 -2.80
N LEU A 216 15.35 8.52 -1.80
CA LEU A 216 14.06 8.01 -1.33
C LEU A 216 13.74 8.52 0.05
N SER A 217 12.75 9.40 0.12
CA SER A 217 12.16 9.90 1.36
C SER A 217 11.27 8.90 2.11
N PRO A 218 10.39 8.11 1.46
CA PRO A 218 9.47 7.26 2.21
C PRO A 218 10.19 6.10 2.91
N ARG A 219 9.52 5.53 3.91
CA ARG A 219 9.98 4.35 4.65
C ARG A 219 9.27 3.10 4.15
N LEU A 220 10.00 2.02 3.94
CA LEU A 220 9.39 0.71 3.75
C LEU A 220 8.98 0.20 5.14
N ALA A 221 7.76 -0.31 5.28
CA ALA A 221 7.26 -0.75 6.59
C ALA A 221 8.24 -1.73 7.25
N ARG A 222 8.56 -1.48 8.53
CA ARG A 222 9.55 -2.22 9.32
C ARG A 222 9.26 -3.72 9.29
N ASP A 223 8.03 -4.09 9.62
CA ASP A 223 7.66 -5.50 9.79
C ASP A 223 7.57 -6.23 8.44
N PHE A 224 7.24 -5.50 7.36
CA PHE A 224 7.33 -5.99 5.99
C PHE A 224 8.79 -6.28 5.58
N LEU A 225 9.70 -5.34 5.82
CA LEU A 225 11.12 -5.55 5.50
C LEU A 225 11.72 -6.70 6.33
N ALA A 226 11.33 -6.82 7.60
CA ALA A 226 11.76 -7.93 8.46
C ALA A 226 11.21 -9.28 8.00
N ALA A 227 9.97 -9.31 7.46
CA ALA A 227 9.37 -10.52 6.89
C ALA A 227 10.01 -10.93 5.55
N HIS A 228 10.58 -9.98 4.81
CA HIS A 228 11.15 -10.17 3.47
C HIS A 228 12.63 -9.76 3.38
N PRO A 229 13.54 -10.38 4.15
CA PRO A 229 14.95 -10.02 4.14
C PRO A 229 15.62 -10.26 2.77
N GLU A 230 15.05 -11.12 1.91
CA GLU A 230 15.46 -11.30 0.52
C GLU A 230 15.48 -10.00 -0.30
N LEU A 231 14.64 -9.01 0.04
CA LEU A 231 14.57 -7.73 -0.67
C LEU A 231 15.92 -7.03 -0.65
N ILE A 232 16.68 -7.20 0.43
CA ILE A 232 18.00 -6.63 0.63
C ILE A 232 19.13 -7.66 0.51
N GLY A 233 18.85 -8.85 -0.05
CA GLY A 233 19.84 -9.92 -0.24
C GLY A 233 20.10 -10.79 1.00
N GLY A 234 19.22 -10.72 2.01
CA GLY A 234 19.18 -11.67 3.11
C GLY A 234 18.54 -13.00 2.72
N LYS A 235 18.60 -14.00 3.61
CA LYS A 235 17.81 -15.25 3.47
C LYS A 235 16.58 -15.14 4.35
N ALA A 236 15.40 -15.50 3.84
CA ALA A 236 14.18 -15.59 4.64
C ALA A 236 14.42 -16.43 5.91
N GLY A 237 14.27 -15.81 7.08
CA GLY A 237 14.26 -16.53 8.35
C GLY A 237 13.01 -17.41 8.39
N ARG A 238 13.17 -18.71 8.66
CA ARG A 238 12.01 -19.55 9.01
C ARG A 238 11.42 -18.97 10.29
N ARG A 239 10.22 -18.37 10.23
CA ARG A 239 9.46 -18.06 11.45
C ARG A 239 9.24 -19.38 12.22
N PRO A 240 9.40 -19.38 13.55
CA PRO A 240 9.19 -20.57 14.38
C PRO A 240 7.74 -21.06 14.35
#